data_AF-V4QFY0-F1
#
_entry.id   AF-V4QFY0-F1
#
_cell.length_a   1.000
_cell.length_b   1.000
_cell.length_c   1.000
_cell.angle_alpha   90.00
_cell.angle_beta   90.00
_cell.angle_gamma   90.00
#
_symmetry.space_group_name_H-M   'P 1'
#
loop_
_entity.id
_entity.type
_entity.pdbx_description
1 polymer ?
#
loop_
_entity_poly.entity_id
_entity_poly.type
_entity_poly.pdbx_seq_one_letter_code
_entity_poly.pdbx_strand_id
1 'polypeptide(L)'
;MFAALVLVGCQSDPGQPAGDGYPPAYLEGYGAGCSSGRQAAGAMAAFRKDVSRYLSQPLYAQGWDDGYRQCEALPLGSGGLPSRRGDAWQRQRDREWRHQVDQDRAEAFHR
;
A
#
# COMPACT_ATOMS: atom_id res chain seq x y z
N MET A 1 -5.22 -22.66 35.40
CA MET A 1 -5.97 -21.62 34.67
C MET A 1 -5.02 -21.04 33.62
N PHE A 2 -5.09 -21.50 32.37
CA PHE A 2 -4.19 -21.04 31.31
C PHE A 2 -4.71 -19.71 30.76
N ALA A 3 -3.99 -18.62 31.03
CA ALA A 3 -4.27 -17.31 30.45
C ALA A 3 -3.80 -17.30 29.00
N ALA A 4 -4.74 -17.31 28.06
CA ALA A 4 -4.45 -17.11 26.65
C ALA A 4 -4.15 -15.62 26.42
N LEU A 5 -2.86 -15.26 26.28
CA LEU A 5 -2.47 -13.97 25.74
C LEU A 5 -2.81 -13.94 24.24
N VAL A 6 -3.88 -13.23 23.90
CA VAL A 6 -4.20 -12.92 22.50
C VAL A 6 -3.26 -11.80 22.07
N LEU A 7 -2.17 -12.16 21.38
CA LEU A 7 -1.32 -11.21 20.67
C LEU A 7 -2.14 -10.63 19.51
N VAL A 8 -2.75 -9.47 19.71
CA VAL A 8 -3.23 -8.62 18.61
C VAL A 8 -1.98 -8.10 17.92
N GLY A 9 -1.53 -8.81 16.89
CA GLY A 9 -0.47 -8.32 16.02
C GLY A 9 -0.98 -7.10 15.27
N CYS A 10 -0.47 -5.91 15.60
CA CYS A 10 -0.46 -4.81 14.65
C CYS A 10 0.39 -5.27 13.47
N GLN A 11 -0.24 -5.84 12.45
CA GLN A 11 0.41 -6.02 11.16
C GLN A 11 0.61 -4.62 10.58
N SER A 12 1.74 -4.00 10.90
CA SER A 12 2.20 -2.84 10.15
C SER A 12 2.35 -3.32 8.71
N ASP A 13 1.45 -2.93 7.83
CA ASP A 13 1.53 -3.34 6.42
C ASP A 13 2.83 -2.74 5.88
N PRO A 14 3.82 -3.54 5.43
CA PRO A 14 5.14 -3.02 5.10
C PRO A 14 5.14 -1.94 4.01
N GLY A 15 4.03 -1.80 3.26
CA GLY A 15 3.83 -0.72 2.30
C GLY A 15 3.11 0.51 2.84
N GLN A 16 2.41 0.44 3.99
CA GLN A 16 1.55 1.54 4.41
C GLN A 16 2.37 2.78 4.76
N PRO A 17 2.08 3.94 4.13
CA PRO A 17 2.74 5.17 4.50
C PRO A 17 2.47 5.47 5.97
N ALA A 18 3.52 5.84 6.71
CA ALA A 18 3.42 6.17 8.13
C ALA A 18 2.37 7.29 8.31
N GLY A 19 1.43 7.08 9.24
CA GLY A 19 0.19 7.86 9.35
C GLY A 19 0.36 9.34 9.71
N ASP A 20 1.57 9.80 10.01
CA ASP A 20 1.87 11.19 10.33
C ASP A 20 1.87 12.04 9.05
N GLY A 21 0.68 12.43 8.59
CA GLY A 21 0.50 13.44 7.55
C GLY A 21 -0.37 13.06 6.35
N TYR A 22 -0.90 11.82 6.30
CA TYR A 22 -1.83 11.40 5.26
C TYR A 22 -3.28 11.46 5.74
N PRO A 23 -4.22 11.98 4.92
CA PRO A 23 -5.63 11.96 5.27
C PRO A 23 -6.14 10.53 5.52
N PRO A 24 -7.05 10.31 6.49
CA PRO A 24 -7.55 8.97 6.81
C PRO A 24 -8.13 8.21 5.60
N ALA A 25 -8.88 8.91 4.74
CA ALA A 25 -9.46 8.32 3.53
C ALA A 25 -8.39 7.75 2.57
N TYR A 26 -7.26 8.45 2.44
CA TYR A 26 -6.12 7.98 1.64
C TYR A 26 -5.48 6.74 2.27
N LEU A 27 -5.23 6.75 3.58
CA LEU A 27 -4.64 5.62 4.30
C LEU A 27 -5.51 4.34 4.22
N GLU A 28 -6.82 4.51 4.29
CA GLU A 28 -7.79 3.43 4.13
C GLU A 28 -7.82 2.89 2.69
N GLY A 29 -7.81 3.79 1.71
CA GLY A 29 -7.67 3.44 0.29
C GLY A 29 -6.40 2.65 0.05
N TYR A 30 -5.27 3.15 0.56
CA TYR A 30 -3.95 2.54 0.44
C TYR A 30 -3.90 1.11 0.98
N GLY A 31 -4.41 0.87 2.19
CA GLY A 31 -4.45 -0.48 2.75
C GLY A 31 -5.31 -1.45 1.91
N ALA A 32 -6.46 -0.98 1.43
CA ALA A 32 -7.36 -1.77 0.57
C ALA A 32 -6.72 -2.09 -0.79
N GLY A 33 -6.06 -1.09 -1.40
CA GLY A 33 -5.29 -1.22 -2.63
C GLY A 33 -4.15 -2.22 -2.48
N CYS A 34 -3.33 -2.09 -1.44
CA CYS A 34 -2.19 -2.98 -1.21
C CYS A 34 -2.61 -4.44 -0.97
N SER A 35 -3.68 -4.67 -0.20
CA SER A 35 -4.24 -6.02 -0.04
C SER A 35 -4.66 -6.62 -1.39
N SER A 36 -5.26 -5.81 -2.26
CA SER A 36 -5.66 -6.19 -3.62
C SER A 36 -4.47 -6.44 -4.54
N GLY A 37 -3.45 -5.58 -4.49
CA GLY A 37 -2.21 -5.74 -5.26
C GLY A 37 -1.46 -7.00 -4.85
N ARG A 38 -1.33 -7.28 -3.55
CA ARG A 38 -0.77 -8.55 -3.07
C ARG A 38 -1.52 -9.76 -3.61
N GLN A 39 -2.85 -9.71 -3.61
CA GLN A 39 -3.65 -10.80 -4.21
C GLN A 39 -3.31 -10.96 -5.70
N ALA A 40 -3.23 -9.86 -6.46
CA ALA A 40 -2.84 -9.88 -7.86
C ALA A 40 -1.43 -10.44 -8.09
N ALA A 41 -0.51 -10.22 -7.14
CA ALA A 41 0.83 -10.80 -7.13
C ALA A 41 0.88 -12.29 -6.73
N GLY A 42 -0.28 -12.92 -6.48
CA GLY A 42 -0.41 -14.34 -6.10
C GLY A 42 -0.46 -14.59 -4.59
N ALA A 43 -0.67 -13.55 -3.76
CA ALA A 43 -0.71 -13.73 -2.32
C ALA A 43 -2.00 -14.40 -1.91
N MET A 44 -1.96 -15.07 -0.76
CA MET A 44 -3.17 -15.37 0.00
C MET A 44 -3.67 -14.11 0.73
N ALA A 45 -3.93 -13.04 -0.02
CA ALA A 45 -4.49 -11.78 0.45
C ALA A 45 -5.90 -11.58 -0.14
N ALA A 46 -6.73 -10.77 0.53
CA ALA A 46 -8.07 -10.47 0.05
C ALA A 46 -8.07 -9.27 -0.90
N PHE A 47 -8.77 -9.37 -2.01
CA PHE A 47 -9.16 -8.19 -2.80
C PHE A 47 -10.11 -7.32 -1.98
N ARG A 48 -9.81 -6.03 -1.89
CA ARG A 48 -10.60 -5.05 -1.16
C ARG A 48 -10.67 -3.77 -1.98
N LYS A 49 -11.82 -3.50 -2.59
CA LYS A 49 -12.13 -2.23 -3.24
C LYS A 49 -13.56 -1.83 -2.91
N ASP A 50 -13.71 -0.78 -2.10
CA ASP A 50 -15.03 -0.15 -1.91
C ASP A 50 -15.32 0.72 -3.14
N VAL A 51 -16.10 0.19 -4.07
CA VAL A 51 -16.38 0.86 -5.35
C VAL A 51 -17.09 2.20 -5.14
N SER A 52 -18.04 2.27 -4.21
CA SER A 52 -18.78 3.50 -3.93
C SER A 52 -17.84 4.60 -3.44
N ARG A 53 -16.94 4.27 -2.51
CA ARG A 53 -15.94 5.23 -2.02
C ARG A 53 -14.89 5.55 -3.08
N TYR A 54 -14.48 4.58 -3.87
CA TYR A 54 -13.54 4.81 -4.99
C TYR A 54 -14.10 5.81 -6.01
N LEU A 55 -15.40 5.79 -6.28
CA LEU A 55 -16.02 6.74 -7.20
C LEU A 55 -16.33 8.11 -6.58
N SER A 56 -16.52 8.19 -5.26
CA SER A 56 -17.01 9.41 -4.59
C SER A 56 -15.97 10.14 -3.75
N GLN A 57 -14.88 9.48 -3.36
CA GLN A 57 -13.85 10.03 -2.48
C GLN A 57 -12.49 9.99 -3.20
N PRO A 58 -12.06 11.12 -3.81
CA PRO A 58 -10.81 11.16 -4.59
C PRO A 58 -9.58 10.67 -3.80
N LEU A 59 -9.48 11.02 -2.52
CA LEU A 59 -8.38 10.58 -1.66
C LEU A 59 -8.37 9.06 -1.43
N TYR A 60 -9.54 8.43 -1.28
CA TYR A 60 -9.62 6.97 -1.17
C TYR A 60 -9.23 6.31 -2.49
N ALA A 61 -9.68 6.86 -3.62
CA ALA A 61 -9.33 6.34 -4.95
C ALA A 61 -7.82 6.40 -5.21
N GLN A 62 -7.21 7.56 -4.96
CA GLN A 62 -5.77 7.78 -5.09
C GLN A 62 -4.99 6.81 -4.20
N GLY A 63 -5.35 6.74 -2.91
CA GLY A 63 -4.73 5.78 -1.99
C GLY A 63 -4.85 4.34 -2.50
N TRP A 64 -6.01 3.93 -2.99
CA TRP A 64 -6.24 2.60 -3.52
C TRP A 64 -5.35 2.28 -4.73
N ASP A 65 -5.26 3.18 -5.70
CA ASP A 65 -4.42 3.00 -6.89
C ASP A 65 -2.92 2.93 -6.53
N ASP A 66 -2.49 3.73 -5.56
CA ASP A 66 -1.11 3.76 -5.09
C ASP A 66 -0.74 2.51 -4.30
N GLY A 67 -1.59 2.09 -3.37
CA GLY A 67 -1.40 0.86 -2.62
C GLY A 67 -1.39 -0.37 -3.53
N TYR A 68 -2.28 -0.43 -4.53
CA TYR A 68 -2.34 -1.51 -5.50
C TYR A 68 -1.02 -1.62 -6.27
N ARG A 69 -0.53 -0.52 -6.86
CA ARG A 69 0.73 -0.48 -7.62
C ARG A 69 1.96 -0.85 -6.78
N GLN A 70 2.00 -0.42 -5.52
CA GLN A 70 3.13 -0.74 -4.65
C GLN A 70 3.21 -2.24 -4.36
N CYS A 71 2.06 -2.90 -4.19
CA CYS A 71 1.99 -4.27 -3.67
C CYS A 71 1.73 -5.33 -4.74
N GLU A 72 1.31 -4.96 -5.97
CA GLU A 72 1.24 -5.88 -7.11
C GLU A 72 2.63 -6.30 -7.61
N ALA A 73 3.64 -5.45 -7.36
CA ALA A 73 5.00 -5.66 -7.83
C ALA A 73 5.91 -6.38 -6.82
N LEU A 74 5.37 -6.79 -5.66
CA LEU A 74 6.06 -7.63 -4.67
C LEU A 74 5.77 -9.11 -4.97
N PRO A 75 6.72 -9.88 -5.52
CA PRO A 75 6.53 -11.32 -5.71
C PRO A 75 6.46 -12.01 -4.35
N LEU A 76 5.42 -12.79 -4.09
CA LEU A 76 5.37 -13.65 -2.92
C LEU A 76 6.20 -14.90 -3.20
N GLY A 77 7.48 -14.80 -2.86
CA GLY A 77 8.39 -15.91 -3.00
C GLY A 77 9.70 -15.47 -3.63
N SER A 78 10.61 -15.02 -2.79
CA SER A 78 12.03 -15.06 -3.11
C SER A 78 12.74 -15.90 -2.05
N GLY A 79 12.43 -17.21 -2.08
CA GLY A 79 13.43 -18.25 -1.78
C GLY A 79 14.53 -18.33 -2.86
N GLY A 80 14.47 -17.47 -3.88
CA GLY A 80 15.60 -17.16 -4.76
C GLY A 80 16.25 -15.86 -4.29
N LEU A 81 17.58 -15.88 -4.17
CA LEU A 81 18.41 -14.73 -3.86
C LEU A 81 17.87 -13.41 -4.45
N PRO A 82 17.77 -12.32 -3.65
CA PRO A 82 17.50 -11.00 -4.21
C PRO A 82 18.57 -10.71 -5.24
N SER A 83 18.16 -10.64 -6.51
CA SER A 83 19.06 -10.11 -7.53
C SER A 83 19.27 -8.65 -7.14
N ARG A 84 20.49 -8.25 -6.80
CA ARG A 84 20.86 -6.86 -6.48
C ARG A 84 20.29 -5.83 -7.47
N ARG A 85 20.06 -6.26 -8.72
CA ARG A 85 19.40 -5.50 -9.80
C ARG A 85 17.89 -5.29 -9.59
N GLY A 86 17.15 -6.31 -9.11
CA GLY A 86 15.72 -6.21 -8.79
C GLY A 86 15.48 -5.21 -7.66
N ASP A 87 16.21 -5.37 -6.55
CA ASP A 87 16.07 -4.49 -5.39
C ASP A 87 16.41 -3.02 -5.73
N ALA A 88 17.41 -2.80 -6.59
CA ALA A 88 17.76 -1.46 -7.05
C ALA A 88 16.64 -0.83 -7.91
N TRP A 89 16.01 -1.63 -8.76
CA TRP A 89 14.89 -1.20 -9.61
C TRP A 89 13.64 -0.89 -8.76
N GLN A 90 13.33 -1.72 -7.77
CA GLN A 90 12.24 -1.46 -6.82
C GLN A 90 12.50 -0.18 -6.02
N ARG A 91 13.70 0.00 -5.46
CA ARG A 91 14.06 1.23 -4.75
C ARG A 91 13.97 2.49 -5.64
N GLN A 92 14.28 2.38 -6.93
CA GLN A 92 14.15 3.48 -7.88
C GLN A 92 12.67 3.85 -8.07
N ARG A 93 11.81 2.87 -8.36
CA ARG A 93 10.36 3.11 -8.48
C ARG A 93 9.75 3.68 -7.22
N ASP A 94 10.14 3.18 -6.05
CA ASP A 94 9.62 3.68 -4.77
C ASP A 94 9.97 5.15 -4.56
N ARG A 95 11.16 5.60 -5.00
CA ARG A 95 11.54 7.03 -4.95
C ARG A 95 10.73 7.87 -5.92
N GLU A 96 10.58 7.39 -7.16
CA GLU A 96 9.80 8.09 -8.20
C GLU A 96 8.32 8.23 -7.78
N TRP A 97 7.75 7.17 -7.22
CA TRP A 97 6.40 7.19 -6.65
C TRP A 97 6.28 8.21 -5.51
N ARG A 98 7.20 8.22 -4.54
CA ARG A 98 7.19 9.21 -3.44
C ARG A 98 7.20 10.64 -3.97
N HIS A 99 8.02 10.91 -4.98
CA HIS A 99 8.08 12.23 -5.60
C HIS A 99 6.76 12.63 -6.28
N GLN A 100 6.09 11.69 -6.98
CA GLN A 100 4.78 11.96 -7.59
C GLN A 100 3.71 12.22 -6.53
N VAL A 101 3.64 11.39 -5.49
CA VAL A 101 2.68 11.56 -4.39
C VAL A 101 2.90 12.90 -3.67
N ASP A 102 4.15 13.29 -3.42
CA ASP A 102 4.46 14.58 -2.79
C ASP A 102 4.06 15.78 -3.68
N GLN A 103 4.15 15.64 -5.01
CA GLN A 103 3.70 16.66 -5.97
C GLN A 103 2.17 16.75 -6.01
N ASP A 104 1.47 15.63 -6.17
CA ASP A 104 0.01 15.57 -6.14
C ASP A 104 -0.55 16.11 -4.81
N ARG A 105 0.14 15.81 -3.71
CA ARG A 105 -0.15 16.35 -2.38
C ARG A 105 -0.08 17.88 -2.37
N ALA A 106 0.99 18.45 -2.92
CA ALA A 106 1.13 19.90 -2.99
C ALA A 106 -0.03 20.51 -3.79
N GLU A 107 -0.36 19.93 -4.95
CA GLU A 107 -1.49 20.40 -5.78
C GLU A 107 -2.85 20.28 -5.08
N ALA A 108 -3.10 19.18 -4.37
CA ALA A 108 -4.34 18.92 -3.66
C ALA A 108 -4.54 19.84 -2.44
N PHE A 109 -3.47 20.21 -1.75
CA PHE A 109 -3.51 21.17 -0.63
C PHE A 109 -3.44 22.64 -1.07
N HIS A 110 -3.21 22.91 -2.36
CA HIS A 110 -3.25 24.26 -2.93
C HIS A 110 -4.63 24.66 -3.51
N ARG A 111 -5.67 23.85 -3.33
CA ARG A 111 -7.07 24.16 -3.67
C ARG A 111 -7.92 24.33 -2.42
#